data_AF-A0A7X6PMN6-F1
#
_entry.id   AF-A0A7X6PMN6-F1
#
_cell.length_a   1.000
_cell.length_b   1.000
_cell.length_c   1.000
_cell.angle_alpha   90.00
_cell.angle_beta   90.00
_cell.angle_gamma   90.00
#
_symmetry.space_group_name_H-M   'P 1'
#
loop_
_entity.id
_entity.type
_entity.pdbx_description
1 polymer ?
#
loop_
_entity_poly.entity_id
_entity_poly.type
_entity_poly.pdbx_seq_one_letter_code
_entity_poly.pdbx_strand_id
1 'polypeptide(L)' 'MENRLNEAKEELFNLRFQLAPGQLPNNRRLRTVTRDIARIYTVIRERELGLSVVPGAEA' A
#
# COMPACT_ATOMS: atom_id res chain seq x y z
N MET A 1 3.14 -6.28 9.52
CA MET A 1 2.52 -5.74 8.27
C MET A 1 1.58 -4.59 8.57
N GLU A 2 0.88 -4.62 9.71
CA GLU A 2 -0.05 -3.57 10.13
C GLU A 2 0.58 -2.17 10.20
N ASN A 3 1.81 -2.04 10.71
CA ASN A 3 2.48 -0.73 10.76
C ASN A 3 2.67 -0.11 9.37
N ARG A 4 3.15 -0.89 8.38
CA ARG A 4 3.32 -0.42 6.99
C ARG A 4 1.99 -0.06 6.32
N LEU A 5 0.90 -0.73 6.70
CA LEU A 5 -0.44 -0.40 6.22
C LEU A 5 -0.92 0.93 6.78
N ASN A 6 -0.69 1.18 8.08
CA ASN A 6 -1.08 2.41 8.74
C ASN A 6 -0.29 3.61 8.21
N GLU A 7 1.02 3.48 8.06
CA GLU A 7 1.89 4.49 7.44
C GLU A 7 1.44 4.84 6.00
N ALA A 8 1.16 3.83 5.17
CA ALA A 8 0.70 4.06 3.80
C ALA A 8 -0.69 4.72 3.74
N LYS A 9 -1.58 4.42 4.68
CA LYS A 9 -2.90 5.07 4.79
C LYS A 9 -2.78 6.53 5.21
N GLU A 10 -1.91 6.83 6.16
CA GLU A 10 -1.63 8.20 6.59
C GLU A 10 -1.02 9.02 5.45
N GLU A 11 -0.06 8.45 4.72
CA GLU A 11 0.50 9.07 3.52
C GLU A 11 -0.58 9.33 2.45
N LEU A 12 -1.47 8.36 2.21
CA LEU A 12 -2.58 8.53 1.27
C LEU A 12 -3.54 9.65 1.70
N PHE A 13 -3.82 9.76 2.99
CA PHE A 13 -4.66 10.83 3.54
C PHE A 13 -4.01 12.21 3.31
N ASN A 14 -2.72 12.34 3.63
CA ASN A 14 -1.95 13.56 3.40
C ASN A 14 -1.90 13.94 1.92
N LEU A 15 -1.67 12.98 1.02
CA LEU A 15 -1.68 13.20 -0.42
C LEU A 15 -3.06 13.63 -0.96
N ARG A 16 -4.16 13.07 -0.43
CA ARG A 16 -5.52 13.48 -0.81
C ARG A 16 -5.85 14.87 -0.29
N PHE A 17 -5.39 15.22 0.90
CA PHE A 17 -5.56 16.56 1.45
C PHE A 17 -4.79 17.61 0.62
N GLN A 18 -3.57 17.27 0.18
CA GLN A 18 -2.74 18.09 -0.71
C GLN A 18 -3.24 18.15 -2.17
N LEU A 19 -4.22 17.33 -2.56
CA LEU A 19 -4.83 17.37 -3.90
C LEU A 19 -5.91 18.46 -4.03
N ALA A 20 -6.51 18.89 -2.92
CA ALA A 20 -7.59 19.88 -2.91
C ALA A 20 -7.22 21.23 -3.55
N PRO A 21 -5.98 21.76 -3.44
CA PRO A 21 -5.58 22.98 -4.12
C PRO A 21 -4.83 22.70 -5.43
N GLY A 22 -5.30 21.81 -6.31
CA GLY A 22 -4.96 21.78 -7.76
C GLY A 22 -3.49 21.64 -8.21
N GLN A 23 -2.52 21.65 -7.30
CA GLN A 23 -1.09 21.61 -7.55
C GLN A 23 -0.48 20.43 -6.80
N LEU A 24 -0.71 19.22 -7.29
CA LEU A 24 0.08 18.08 -6.86
C LEU A 24 1.24 17.91 -7.85
N PRO A 25 2.49 18.22 -7.44
CA PRO A 25 3.65 18.06 -8.32
C PRO A 25 3.93 16.60 -8.69
N ASN A 26 3.36 15.63 -7.96
CA ASN A 26 3.68 14.21 -8.13
C ASN A 26 2.47 13.27 -8.03
N ASN A 27 1.55 13.37 -8.99
CA ASN A 27 0.40 12.46 -9.16
C ASN A 27 0.78 10.96 -9.21
N ARG A 28 2.04 10.65 -9.55
CA ARG A 28 2.54 9.26 -9.56
C ARG A 28 2.62 8.66 -8.15
N ARG A 29 2.93 9.46 -7.12
CA ARG A 29 3.05 8.97 -5.74
C ARG A 29 1.73 8.43 -5.21
N LEU A 30 0.62 9.09 -5.53
CA LEU A 30 -0.72 8.64 -5.14
C LEU A 30 -1.06 7.25 -5.73
N ARG A 31 -0.67 6.98 -6.99
CA ARG A 31 -0.80 5.65 -7.61
C ARG A 31 0.13 4.60 -6.99
N THR A 32 1.31 4.99 -6.54
CA THR A 32 2.24 4.07 -5.86
C THR A 32 1.69 3.66 -4.49
N VAL A 33 1.30 4.64 -3.65
CA VAL A 33 0.80 4.40 -2.30
C VAL A 33 -0.47 3.54 -2.31
N THR A 34 -1.40 3.80 -3.24
CA THR A 34 -2.61 2.96 -3.41
C THR A 34 -2.28 1.52 -3.81
N ARG A 35 -1.29 1.29 -4.66
CA ARG A 35 -0.83 -0.07 -5.03
C ARG A 35 -0.13 -0.77 -3.88
N ASP A 36 0.64 -0.05 -3.07
CA ASP A 36 1.32 -0.63 -1.92
C ASP A 36 0.32 -1.07 -0.85
N ILE A 37 -0.71 -0.28 -0.58
CA ILE A 37 -1.85 -0.67 0.27
C ILE A 37 -2.52 -1.93 -0.27
N ALA A 38 -2.83 -1.97 -1.58
CA ALA A 38 -3.46 -3.13 -2.20
C ALA A 38 -2.59 -4.39 -2.06
N ARG A 39 -1.27 -4.29 -2.30
CA ARG A 39 -0.34 -5.42 -2.16
C ARG A 39 -0.28 -5.94 -0.72
N ILE A 40 -0.28 -5.04 0.28
CA ILE A 40 -0.29 -5.45 1.69
C ILE A 40 -1.59 -6.22 2.00
N TYR A 41 -2.74 -5.73 1.53
CA TYR A 41 -4.01 -6.43 1.70
C TYR A 41 -4.03 -7.80 1.01
N THR A 42 -3.47 -7.89 -0.20
CA THR A 42 -3.35 -9.17 -0.92
C THR A 42 -2.54 -10.18 -0.11
N VAL A 43 -1.38 -9.78 0.40
CA VAL A 43 -0.52 -10.70 1.17
C VAL A 43 -1.17 -11.12 2.50
N ILE A 44 -1.88 -10.21 3.18
CA ILE A 44 -2.65 -10.56 4.37
C ILE A 44 -3.72 -11.60 4.02
N ARG A 45 -4.46 -11.38 2.93
CA ARG A 45 -5.51 -12.30 2.48
C ARG A 45 -4.96 -13.65 2.02
N GLU A 46 -3.81 -13.67 1.33
CA GLU A 46 -3.13 -14.90 0.94
C GLU A 46 -2.65 -15.69 2.17
N ARG A 47 -2.17 -15.01 3.22
CA ARG A 47 -1.82 -15.64 4.50
C ARG A 47 -3.04 -16.23 5.20
N GLU A 48 -4.16 -15.51 5.23
CA GLU A 48 -5.43 -16.00 5.80
C GLU A 48 -5.97 -17.22 5.05
N LEU A 49 -5.82 -17.25 3.73
CA LEU A 49 -6.26 -18.36 2.88
C LEU A 49 -5.26 -19.53 2.85
N GLY A 50 -4.12 -19.42 3.53
CA GLY A 50 -3.04 -20.42 3.49
C GLY A 50 -2.36 -20.55 2.12
N LEU A 51 -2.51 -19.55 1.25
CA LEU A 51 -2.00 -19.53 -0.12
C LEU A 51 -0.57 -18.96 -0.21
N SER A 52 -0.11 -18.21 0.80
CA SER A 52 1.23 -17.62 0.76
C SER A 52 2.31 -18.63 1.21
N VAL A 53 2.84 -19.38 0.26
CA VAL A 53 4.24 -19.83 0.30
C VAL A 53 5.05 -18.64 -0.24
N VAL A 54 5.94 -18.10 0.59
CA VAL A 54 6.92 -17.12 0.11
C VAL A 54 7.78 -17.81 -0.96
N PRO A 55 7.81 -17.34 -2.23
CA PRO A 55 8.75 -17.87 -3.20
C PRO A 55 10.15 -17.44 -2.76
N GLY A 56 10.85 -18.35 -2.08
CA GLY A 56 12.11 -18.09 -1.37
C GLY A 56 12.31 -18.90 -0.09
N ALA A 57 11.31 -19.70 0.35
CA ALA A 57 11.46 -20.61 1.49
C ALA A 57 11.94 -22.04 1.11
N GLU A 58 12.25 -22.27 -0.17
CA GLU A 58 12.90 -23.50 -0.63
C GLU A 58 14.19 -23.13 -1.37
N ALA A 59 15.28 -22.98 -0.60
CA ALA A 59 16.66 -23.07 -1.06
C ALA A 59 17.56 -23.39 0.14
#